data_AF-W2SIP7-F1
#
_entry.id   AF-W2SIP7-F1
#
_cell.length_a   1.000
_cell.length_b   1.000
_cell.length_c   1.000
_cell.angle_alpha   90.00
_cell.angle_beta   90.00
_cell.angle_gamma   90.00
#
_symmetry.space_group_name_H-M   'P 1'
#
loop_
_entity.id
_entity.type
_entity.pdbx_description
1 polymer ?
#
loop_
_entity_poly.entity_id
_entity_poly.type
_entity_poly.pdbx_seq_one_letter_code
_entity_poly.pdbx_strand_id
1 'polypeptide(L)'
;MCRCNPGTNSKYFFQLGNWSERTGWLFDSRYANKWEFDIDPEADDLAGLHLRVVVYLEEPFVMKNSTNHYEGFCIDLLNEMAAILKFNYTIIEVQDGSYGIEVHGYVGLLSKFSYGYMTASFDQCHQMIAINDQNVAHREWSSASVMSVSLISQKKIQDDKGRWNGIIGVLQRHEADVSVSAVTITYSRVEVVDFTLPFMHLGISILLARTKEDSEKSSLFTFLEPLSLPVWLSLIGAYLSVSFTMYLLARFSPYEWYDIEKIDERDHSIENQKNQFSVLNSLWFAVGSLMQQGSDVIPRAAATRVVAVIWSVNCCVSKLP
;
A
#
# COMPACT_ATOMS: atom_id res chain seq x y z
N MET A 1 57.00 2.54 16.56
CA MET A 1 56.15 3.73 16.37
C MET A 1 55.56 4.10 17.73
N CYS A 2 55.76 5.34 18.21
CA CYS A 2 55.30 5.77 19.53
C CYS A 2 53.99 6.57 19.39
N ARG A 3 53.01 6.34 20.28
CA ARG A 3 51.75 7.10 20.31
C ARG A 3 51.66 7.89 21.62
N CYS A 4 51.24 9.15 21.55
CA CYS A 4 50.92 9.94 22.74
C CYS A 4 49.54 9.53 23.27
N ASN A 5 49.44 9.34 24.59
CA ASN A 5 48.17 9.09 25.28
C ASN A 5 47.39 10.41 25.41
N PRO A 6 46.17 10.53 24.85
CA PRO A 6 45.39 11.77 24.92
C PRO A 6 44.76 12.05 26.30
N GLY A 7 44.79 11.11 27.25
CA GLY A 7 44.08 11.21 28.53
C GLY A 7 44.86 11.78 29.72
N THR A 8 46.14 12.15 29.56
CA THR A 8 46.97 12.67 30.66
C THR A 8 47.74 13.89 30.20
N ASN A 9 47.70 14.98 30.98
CA ASN A 9 48.45 16.24 30.74
C ASN A 9 49.99 16.10 30.76
N SER A 10 50.50 14.87 30.78
CA SER A 10 51.89 14.54 30.67
C SER A 10 52.14 13.70 29.41
N LYS A 11 52.84 14.29 28.44
CA LYS A 11 53.20 13.65 27.17
C LYS A 11 54.42 12.76 27.37
N TYR A 12 54.21 11.53 27.84
CA TYR A 12 55.24 10.50 27.84
C TYR A 12 55.05 9.54 26.67
N PHE A 13 56.13 9.21 25.98
CA PHE A 13 56.14 8.17 24.97
C PHE A 13 56.37 6.82 25.65
N PHE A 14 55.45 5.88 25.41
CA PHE A 14 55.58 4.50 25.88
C PHE A 14 55.98 3.59 24.71
N GLN A 15 56.92 2.68 24.97
CA GLN A 15 57.27 1.65 24.00
C GLN A 15 56.20 0.55 24.06
N LEU A 16 55.49 0.34 22.95
CA LEU A 16 54.36 -0.59 22.84
C LEU A 16 54.77 -2.01 22.42
N GLY A 17 56.00 -2.16 21.93
CA GLY A 17 56.45 -3.39 21.32
C GLY A 17 57.80 -3.22 20.65
N ASN A 18 58.31 -4.31 20.10
CA ASN A 18 59.55 -4.35 19.34
C ASN A 18 59.29 -4.84 17.92
N TRP A 19 59.99 -4.30 16.93
CA TRP A 19 59.90 -4.73 15.54
C TRP A 19 61.21 -5.37 15.10
N SER A 20 61.11 -6.47 14.36
CA SER A 20 62.26 -7.12 13.71
C SER A 20 61.88 -7.57 12.31
N GLU A 21 62.85 -7.53 11.41
CA GLU A 21 62.66 -7.89 10.00
C GLU A 21 62.29 -9.36 9.78
N ARG A 22 62.71 -10.27 10.70
CA ARG A 22 62.41 -11.72 10.60
C ARG A 22 61.08 -12.12 11.24
N THR A 23 60.67 -11.44 12.31
CA THR A 23 59.53 -11.83 13.14
C THR A 23 58.37 -10.84 13.05
N GLY A 24 58.54 -9.74 12.34
CA GLY A 24 57.55 -8.67 12.25
C GLY A 24 57.40 -7.89 13.56
N TRP A 25 56.19 -7.38 13.79
CA TRP A 25 55.85 -6.58 14.96
C TRP A 25 55.46 -7.48 16.15
N LEU A 26 56.11 -7.28 17.30
CA LEU A 26 55.82 -7.97 18.56
C LEU A 26 55.33 -6.95 19.59
N PHE A 27 54.04 -7.01 19.94
CA PHE A 27 53.48 -6.19 21.01
C PHE A 27 53.97 -6.67 22.38
N ASP A 28 54.25 -5.73 23.29
CA ASP A 28 54.48 -6.02 24.71
C ASP A 28 53.15 -6.53 25.31
N SER A 29 53.19 -7.69 25.97
CA SER A 29 52.01 -8.39 26.50
C SER A 29 51.20 -7.55 27.50
N ARG A 30 51.82 -6.53 28.11
CA ARG A 30 51.15 -5.57 28.99
C ARG A 30 50.16 -4.65 28.25
N TYR A 31 50.30 -4.52 26.94
CA TYR A 31 49.46 -3.69 26.07
C TYR A 31 48.72 -4.50 25.01
N ALA A 32 49.10 -5.76 24.80
CA ALA A 32 48.50 -6.65 23.80
C ALA A 32 47.00 -6.93 24.07
N ASN A 33 46.54 -6.88 25.33
CA ASN A 33 45.22 -7.45 25.68
C ASN A 33 44.28 -6.47 26.40
N LYS A 34 44.40 -5.16 26.21
CA LYS A 34 43.53 -4.20 26.93
C LYS A 34 42.22 -3.87 26.19
N TRP A 35 42.10 -4.26 24.92
CA TRP A 35 40.97 -3.85 24.07
C TRP A 35 40.51 -4.90 23.04
N GLU A 36 41.00 -6.14 23.14
CA GLU A 36 40.50 -7.25 22.32
C GLU A 36 39.22 -7.76 22.99
N PHE A 37 38.12 -7.86 22.25
CA PHE A 37 37.03 -8.75 22.66
C PHE A 37 37.58 -10.18 22.68
N ASP A 38 37.15 -11.00 23.64
CA ASP A 38 37.48 -12.44 23.74
C ASP A 38 36.87 -13.30 22.60
N ILE A 39 36.58 -12.70 21.45
CA ILE A 39 36.03 -13.39 20.27
C ILE A 39 37.16 -13.51 19.28
N ASP A 40 37.72 -14.72 19.19
CA ASP A 40 38.70 -15.07 18.18
C ASP A 40 38.07 -14.84 16.78
N PRO A 41 38.62 -13.93 15.95
CA PRO A 41 38.07 -13.63 14.63
C PRO A 41 38.13 -14.84 13.67
N GLU A 42 38.85 -15.90 14.02
CA GLU A 42 38.93 -17.16 13.28
C GLU A 42 38.00 -18.25 13.87
N ALA A 43 37.26 -17.97 14.94
CA ALA A 43 36.34 -18.94 15.53
C ALA A 43 35.07 -19.13 14.69
N ASP A 44 34.79 -20.38 14.31
CA ASP A 44 33.58 -20.78 13.58
C ASP A 44 32.32 -20.76 14.46
N ASP A 45 32.46 -20.83 15.80
CA ASP A 45 31.36 -20.77 16.76
C ASP A 45 31.61 -19.80 17.93
N LEU A 46 30.53 -19.27 18.51
CA LEU A 46 30.57 -18.37 19.67
C LEU A 46 30.31 -19.15 20.97
N ALA A 47 30.77 -20.41 21.01
CA ALA A 47 30.50 -21.31 22.11
C ALA A 47 31.14 -20.81 23.41
N GLY A 48 30.32 -20.67 24.45
CA GLY A 48 30.77 -20.21 25.78
C GLY A 48 30.73 -18.70 25.97
N LEU A 49 30.37 -17.92 24.95
CA LEU A 49 30.13 -16.48 25.11
C LEU A 49 28.74 -16.22 25.70
N HIS A 50 28.64 -15.22 26.59
CA HIS A 50 27.37 -14.75 27.13
C HIS A 50 27.10 -13.32 26.68
N LEU A 51 26.15 -13.13 25.76
CA LEU A 51 25.84 -11.84 25.15
C LEU A 51 24.68 -11.12 25.84
N ARG A 52 24.83 -9.82 26.07
CA ARG A 52 23.74 -8.95 26.52
C ARG A 52 23.01 -8.40 25.31
N VAL A 53 21.77 -8.84 25.11
CA VAL A 53 20.96 -8.47 23.96
C VAL A 53 19.94 -7.41 24.36
N VAL A 54 20.02 -6.22 23.78
CA VAL A 54 19.04 -5.16 24.01
C VAL A 54 17.88 -5.25 23.03
N VAL A 55 16.66 -5.21 23.57
CA VAL A 55 15.41 -5.32 22.80
C VAL A 55 14.50 -4.12 23.04
N TYR A 56 13.71 -3.82 22.00
CA TYR A 56 12.64 -2.82 22.05
C TYR A 56 11.30 -3.53 21.85
N LEU A 57 10.33 -3.24 22.71
CA LEU A 57 8.99 -3.85 22.66
C LEU A 57 8.19 -3.25 21.50
N GLU A 58 7.89 -4.05 20.50
CA GLU A 58 7.10 -3.67 19.32
C GLU A 58 6.37 -4.90 18.76
N GLU A 59 5.06 -4.82 18.61
CA GLU A 59 4.27 -5.87 17.96
C GLU A 59 4.47 -5.81 16.44
N PRO A 60 4.68 -6.95 15.74
CA PRO A 60 4.73 -8.35 16.20
C PRO A 60 6.17 -8.88 16.43
N PHE A 61 7.17 -8.00 16.51
CA PHE A 61 8.58 -8.37 16.49
C PHE A 61 9.12 -8.80 17.85
N VAL A 62 8.80 -8.04 18.90
CA VAL A 62 9.16 -8.34 20.29
C VAL A 62 7.99 -7.93 21.17
N MET A 63 7.37 -8.92 21.80
CA MET A 63 6.21 -8.78 22.66
C MET A 63 6.52 -9.38 24.01
N LYS A 64 5.98 -8.77 25.05
CA LYS A 64 6.12 -9.28 26.42
C LYS A 64 4.77 -9.76 26.91
N ASN A 65 4.69 -11.05 27.20
CA ASN A 65 3.48 -11.64 27.76
C ASN A 65 3.34 -11.26 29.25
N SER A 66 2.13 -11.40 29.79
CA SER A 66 1.78 -11.21 31.21
C SER A 66 2.66 -11.99 32.20
N THR A 67 3.30 -13.07 31.76
CA THR A 67 4.24 -13.90 32.53
C THR A 67 5.69 -13.39 32.49
N ASN A 68 5.95 -12.20 31.93
CA ASN A 68 7.27 -11.65 31.62
C ASN A 68 8.09 -12.50 30.63
N HIS A 69 7.43 -13.36 29.86
CA HIS A 69 8.07 -14.08 28.77
C HIS A 69 8.10 -13.21 27.51
N TYR A 70 9.23 -13.23 26.79
CA TYR A 70 9.39 -12.51 25.53
C TYR A 70 9.04 -13.45 24.37
N GLU A 71 8.22 -12.98 23.45
CA GLU A 71 7.79 -13.70 22.26
C GLU A 71 7.80 -12.77 21.05
N GLY A 72 7.82 -13.32 19.83
CA GLY A 72 7.78 -12.54 18.59
C GLY A 72 8.89 -12.92 17.61
N PHE A 73 8.78 -12.39 16.40
CA PHE A 73 9.65 -12.78 15.28
C PHE A 73 11.15 -12.59 15.57
N CYS A 74 11.53 -11.49 16.22
CA CYS A 74 12.92 -11.21 16.55
C CYS A 74 13.45 -12.11 17.68
N ILE A 75 12.59 -12.56 18.59
CA ILE A 75 12.95 -13.48 19.68
C ILE A 75 13.18 -14.89 19.12
N ASP A 76 12.31 -15.35 18.23
CA ASP A 76 12.48 -16.64 17.56
C ASP A 76 13.78 -16.67 16.74
N LEU A 77 14.07 -15.58 16.01
CA LEU A 77 15.32 -15.44 15.27
C LEU A 77 16.55 -15.49 16.20
N LEU A 78 16.49 -14.81 17.35
CA LEU A 78 17.56 -14.82 18.34
C LEU A 78 17.79 -16.24 18.91
N ASN A 79 16.72 -16.99 19.18
CA ASN A 79 16.79 -18.37 19.66
C ASN A 79 17.48 -19.29 18.63
N GLU A 80 17.11 -19.18 17.36
CA GLU A 80 17.75 -19.95 16.28
C GLU A 80 19.22 -19.57 16.11
N MET A 81 19.55 -18.27 16.16
CA MET A 81 20.95 -17.81 16.13
C MET A 81 21.75 -18.35 17.31
N ALA A 82 21.18 -18.33 18.52
CA ALA A 82 21.82 -18.85 19.72
C ALA A 82 22.06 -20.37 19.63
N ALA A 83 21.12 -21.11 19.06
CA ALA A 83 21.26 -22.55 18.86
C ALA A 83 22.35 -22.90 17.82
N ILE A 84 22.42 -22.15 16.72
CA ILE A 84 23.41 -22.39 15.65
C ILE A 84 24.81 -21.99 16.10
N LEU A 85 24.96 -20.80 16.68
CA LEU A 85 26.25 -20.24 17.08
C LEU A 85 26.69 -20.64 18.50
N LYS A 86 25.84 -21.35 19.24
CA LYS A 86 26.07 -21.89 20.59
C LYS A 86 26.42 -20.86 21.68
N PHE A 87 25.98 -19.62 21.53
CA PHE A 87 26.15 -18.60 22.58
C PHE A 87 24.98 -18.61 23.56
N ASN A 88 25.22 -18.13 24.77
CA ASN A 88 24.18 -17.85 25.75
C ASN A 88 23.86 -16.35 25.75
N TYR A 89 22.65 -15.95 26.15
CA TYR A 89 22.28 -14.54 26.13
C TYR A 89 21.35 -14.14 27.27
N THR A 90 21.35 -12.84 27.58
CA THR A 90 20.39 -12.20 28.47
C THR A 90 19.71 -11.04 27.76
N ILE A 91 18.39 -10.94 27.91
CA ILE A 91 17.59 -9.88 27.29
C ILE A 91 17.53 -8.68 28.24
N ILE A 92 17.82 -7.50 27.71
CA ILE A 92 17.72 -6.22 28.40
C ILE A 92 16.70 -5.35 27.66
N GLU A 93 15.70 -4.87 28.35
CA GLU A 93 14.73 -3.93 27.80
C GLU A 93 15.31 -2.52 27.80
N VAL A 94 15.09 -1.78 26.72
CA VAL A 94 15.45 -0.36 26.64
C VAL A 94 14.55 0.45 27.57
N GLN A 95 15.14 1.13 28.56
CA GLN A 95 14.36 1.92 29.53
C GLN A 95 13.66 3.13 28.91
N ASP A 96 14.27 3.75 27.90
CA ASP A 96 13.75 4.97 27.26
C ASP A 96 12.63 4.71 26.24
N GLY A 97 12.34 3.46 25.90
CA GLY A 97 11.35 3.11 24.88
C GLY A 97 11.58 3.79 23.52
N SER A 98 12.84 4.02 23.15
CA SER A 98 13.21 4.67 21.88
C SER A 98 14.25 3.85 21.13
N TYR A 99 14.19 3.89 19.80
CA TYR A 99 15.23 3.32 18.95
C TYR A 99 16.57 4.06 19.09
N GLY A 100 16.52 5.37 19.32
CA GLY A 100 17.71 6.21 19.43
C GLY A 100 17.77 7.30 18.36
N ILE A 101 17.84 8.54 18.83
CA ILE A 101 17.93 9.79 18.09
C ILE A 101 19.08 10.62 18.68
N GLU A 102 19.74 11.43 17.86
CA GLU A 102 20.77 12.35 18.33
C GLU A 102 20.16 13.50 19.15
N VAL A 103 20.38 13.47 20.45
CA VAL A 103 20.06 14.52 21.40
C VAL A 103 21.13 15.62 21.31
N HIS A 104 20.97 16.52 20.35
CA HIS A 104 21.79 17.74 20.30
C HIS A 104 21.36 18.69 21.42
N GLY A 105 22.33 19.13 22.25
CA GLY A 105 22.12 19.99 23.42
C GLY A 105 21.49 21.38 23.17
N TYR A 106 21.05 21.67 21.95
CA TYR A 106 20.34 22.90 21.58
C TYR A 106 19.04 22.68 20.79
N VAL A 107 18.51 21.46 20.70
CA VAL A 107 17.24 21.16 19.98
C VAL A 107 16.18 20.51 20.88
N GLY A 108 16.38 20.51 22.20
CA GLY A 108 15.37 20.05 23.18
C GLY A 108 14.13 20.96 23.27
N LEU A 109 14.18 22.17 22.69
CA LEU A 109 13.08 23.13 22.68
C LEU A 109 12.27 23.13 21.37
N LEU A 110 12.81 22.59 20.27
CA LEU A 110 12.07 22.49 19.00
C LEU A 110 11.53 21.09 18.74
N SER A 111 12.14 20.02 19.28
CA SER A 111 11.59 18.65 19.13
C SER A 111 10.32 18.42 19.97
N LYS A 112 10.19 19.08 21.13
CA LYS A 112 8.93 19.10 21.91
C LYS A 112 7.84 19.97 21.29
N PHE A 113 8.20 20.95 20.47
CA PHE A 113 7.25 21.74 19.68
C PHE A 113 6.90 21.08 18.33
N SER A 114 7.62 20.06 17.87
CA SER A 114 7.30 19.42 16.59
C SER A 114 6.22 18.31 16.69
N TYR A 115 5.99 17.73 17.88
CA TYR A 115 4.97 16.70 18.08
C TYR A 115 3.60 17.23 18.53
N GLY A 116 3.49 18.53 18.87
CA GLY A 116 2.26 19.15 19.36
C GLY A 116 1.53 20.08 18.38
N TYR A 117 2.11 20.42 17.23
CA TYR A 117 1.58 21.47 16.35
C TYR A 117 1.42 21.04 14.88
N MET A 118 1.66 19.78 14.55
CA MET A 118 1.44 19.26 13.18
C MET A 118 -0.03 18.86 12.93
N THR A 119 -0.98 19.53 13.58
CA THR A 119 -2.43 19.42 13.30
C THR A 119 -3.08 20.75 12.90
N ALA A 120 -2.31 21.85 12.76
CA ALA A 120 -2.91 23.19 12.55
C ALA A 120 -2.32 24.04 11.40
N SER A 121 -1.45 23.50 10.53
CA SER A 121 -0.88 24.29 9.41
C SER A 121 -1.09 23.68 8.02
N PHE A 122 -1.93 22.65 7.89
CA PHE A 122 -2.27 22.08 6.58
C PHE A 122 -3.30 22.90 5.78
N ASP A 123 -3.93 23.91 6.39
CA ASP A 123 -4.99 24.72 5.73
C ASP A 123 -4.47 25.83 4.81
N GLN A 124 -3.16 26.07 4.72
CA GLN A 124 -2.62 27.21 3.96
C GLN A 124 -1.68 26.85 2.80
N CYS A 125 -1.45 25.57 2.54
CA CYS A 125 -0.70 25.09 1.37
C CYS A 125 -1.58 24.48 0.26
N HIS A 126 -2.90 24.72 0.30
CA HIS A 126 -3.83 24.25 -0.73
C HIS A 126 -3.98 25.21 -1.93
N GLN A 127 -3.19 26.29 -2.01
CA GLN A 127 -3.39 27.36 -3.00
C GLN A 127 -2.24 27.63 -3.98
N MET A 128 -1.20 26.79 -4.04
CA MET A 128 -0.09 26.94 -5.00
C MET A 128 0.31 25.61 -5.66
N ILE A 129 -0.67 24.83 -6.12
CA ILE A 129 -0.43 23.74 -7.09
C ILE A 129 -1.17 24.09 -8.38
N ALA A 130 -0.57 24.98 -9.16
CA ALA A 130 -0.91 25.20 -10.56
C ALA A 130 0.25 25.88 -11.30
N ILE A 131 1.45 25.29 -11.30
CA ILE A 131 2.45 25.59 -12.34
C ILE A 131 3.06 24.28 -12.84
N ASN A 132 2.50 23.88 -13.97
CA ASN A 132 3.09 23.14 -15.06
C ASN A 132 4.63 23.13 -15.08
N ASP A 133 5.26 22.00 -14.79
CA ASP A 133 6.57 21.67 -15.36
C ASP A 133 6.75 20.15 -15.47
N GLN A 134 6.53 19.63 -16.68
CA GLN A 134 7.05 18.33 -17.07
C GLN A 134 8.53 18.52 -17.38
N ASN A 135 9.41 18.21 -16.41
CA ASN A 135 10.79 17.72 -16.58
C ASN A 135 11.62 17.95 -15.32
N VAL A 136 11.45 17.11 -14.30
CA VAL A 136 12.49 16.92 -13.28
C VAL A 136 12.65 15.43 -13.01
N ALA A 137 13.39 14.77 -13.91
CA ALA A 137 14.03 13.50 -13.60
C ALA A 137 15.22 13.78 -12.67
N HIS A 138 15.06 13.61 -11.36
CA HIS A 138 16.21 13.43 -10.45
C HIS A 138 15.80 12.66 -9.20
N ARG A 139 16.10 11.36 -9.24
CA ARG A 139 16.41 10.47 -8.10
C ARG A 139 15.34 10.38 -7.01
N GLU A 140 14.43 9.43 -7.23
CA GLU A 140 13.73 8.73 -6.15
C GLU A 140 14.76 8.14 -5.18
N TRP A 141 14.92 8.74 -4.01
CA TRP A 141 15.43 8.05 -2.84
C TRP A 141 14.21 7.49 -2.11
N SER A 142 13.84 6.27 -2.46
CA SER A 142 12.99 5.48 -1.59
C SER A 142 13.75 5.32 -0.26
N SER A 143 13.31 6.05 0.76
CA SER A 143 13.64 5.73 2.16
C SER A 143 13.04 4.35 2.45
N ALA A 144 13.73 3.30 2.01
CA ALA A 144 13.41 1.93 2.37
C ALA A 144 13.75 1.81 3.86
N SER A 145 12.73 1.75 4.70
CA SER A 145 12.92 1.41 6.11
C SER A 145 13.31 -0.06 6.16
N VAL A 146 14.57 -0.35 6.42
CA VAL A 146 15.08 -1.72 6.41
C VAL A 146 15.24 -2.21 7.84
N MET A 147 14.57 -3.30 8.21
CA MET A 147 14.84 -3.93 9.50
C MET A 147 16.16 -4.69 9.42
N SER A 148 16.95 -4.54 10.48
CA SER A 148 18.29 -5.08 10.56
C SER A 148 18.58 -5.52 11.98
N VAL A 149 19.35 -6.60 12.10
CA VAL A 149 19.96 -6.94 13.38
C VAL A 149 21.19 -6.04 13.49
N SER A 150 21.28 -5.26 14.57
CA SER A 150 22.48 -4.47 14.82
C SER A 150 23.48 -5.38 15.51
N LEU A 151 24.42 -5.93 14.73
CA LEU A 151 25.56 -6.66 15.28
C LEU A 151 26.72 -5.68 15.44
N ILE A 152 27.17 -5.58 16.69
CA ILE A 152 28.48 -5.09 17.10
C ILE A 152 28.61 -3.56 17.06
N SER A 153 28.96 -3.01 18.23
CA SER A 153 29.28 -1.60 18.43
C SER A 153 30.79 -1.45 18.46
N GLN A 154 31.43 -1.08 17.34
CA GLN A 154 32.85 -0.72 17.32
C GLN A 154 33.16 0.50 16.41
N LYS A 155 32.36 1.57 16.50
CA LYS A 155 32.84 2.92 16.09
C LYS A 155 33.03 3.82 17.30
N LYS A 156 34.28 3.85 17.80
CA LYS A 156 34.68 4.67 18.95
C LYS A 156 34.77 6.15 18.56
N ILE A 157 33.63 6.84 18.55
CA ILE A 157 33.60 8.29 18.77
C ILE A 157 33.29 8.49 20.25
N GLN A 158 34.34 8.66 21.07
CA GLN A 158 34.19 9.08 22.46
C GLN A 158 33.72 10.54 22.46
N ASP A 159 32.41 10.72 22.48
CA ASP A 159 31.80 11.99 22.83
C ASP A 159 31.43 11.92 24.31
N ASP A 160 32.09 12.72 25.15
CA ASP A 160 31.85 12.83 26.61
C ASP A 160 30.43 13.32 26.98
N LYS A 161 29.57 13.54 25.98
CA LYS A 161 28.17 13.93 26.12
C LYS A 161 27.35 12.92 25.34
N GLY A 162 26.60 12.07 26.03
CA GLY A 162 25.76 11.02 25.44
C GLY A 162 24.81 11.57 24.38
N ARG A 163 25.27 11.60 23.12
CA ARG A 163 24.54 12.17 21.99
C ARG A 163 23.36 11.30 21.59
N TRP A 164 23.37 10.01 21.86
CA TRP A 164 22.33 9.08 21.45
C TRP A 164 21.57 8.52 22.66
N ASN A 165 20.24 8.53 22.58
CA ASN A 165 19.36 7.82 23.52
C ASN A 165 18.94 6.45 22.97
N GLY A 166 18.07 5.73 23.70
CA GLY A 166 17.45 4.50 23.20
C GLY A 166 18.44 3.35 22.93
N ILE A 167 18.07 2.43 22.02
CA ILE A 167 18.89 1.26 21.64
C ILE A 167 20.31 1.69 21.21
N ILE A 168 20.39 2.67 20.30
CA ILE A 168 21.69 3.13 19.77
C ILE A 168 22.58 3.67 20.90
N GLY A 169 22.00 4.41 21.86
CA GLY A 169 22.73 4.90 23.02
C GLY A 169 23.26 3.80 23.93
N VAL A 170 22.45 2.76 24.20
CA VAL A 170 22.84 1.61 25.03
C VAL A 170 23.98 0.82 24.37
N LEU A 171 23.92 0.63 23.05
CA LEU A 171 24.97 -0.02 22.27
C LEU A 171 26.26 0.83 22.23
N GLN A 172 26.14 2.15 22.06
CA GLN A 172 27.28 3.07 22.05
C GLN A 172 28.00 3.08 23.41
N ARG A 173 27.27 2.95 24.52
CA ARG A 173 27.83 2.91 25.88
C ARG A 173 28.34 1.53 26.31
N HIS A 174 28.23 0.52 25.46
CA HIS A 174 28.58 -0.88 25.76
C HIS A 174 27.82 -1.47 26.97
N GLU A 175 26.62 -0.97 27.22
CA GLU A 175 25.69 -1.55 28.21
C GLU A 175 25.06 -2.85 27.68
N ALA A 176 24.95 -2.97 26.36
CA ALA A 176 24.59 -4.19 25.63
C ALA A 176 25.59 -4.46 24.51
N ASP A 177 25.68 -5.72 24.09
CA ASP A 177 26.65 -6.19 23.09
C ASP A 177 26.03 -6.24 21.68
N VAL A 178 24.75 -6.61 21.61
CA VAL A 178 23.97 -6.77 20.37
C VAL A 178 22.56 -6.25 20.56
N SER A 179 21.92 -5.76 19.49
CA SER A 179 20.47 -5.55 19.48
C SER A 179 19.80 -6.41 18.42
N VAL A 180 18.72 -7.10 18.85
CA VAL A 180 17.80 -7.79 17.96
C VAL A 180 16.44 -7.12 18.07
N SER A 181 16.18 -6.17 17.18
CA SER A 181 14.94 -5.39 17.13
C SER A 181 14.74 -4.80 15.73
N ALA A 182 13.58 -4.20 15.49
CA ALA A 182 13.21 -3.61 14.21
C ALA A 182 13.91 -2.27 13.91
N VAL A 183 15.24 -2.20 14.08
CA VAL A 183 15.98 -0.96 13.90
C VAL A 183 16.19 -0.68 12.41
N THR A 184 15.78 0.52 11.99
CA THR A 184 16.09 1.04 10.66
C THR A 184 17.55 1.44 10.52
N ILE A 185 18.22 0.90 9.49
CA ILE A 185 19.56 1.32 9.07
C ILE A 185 19.48 2.73 8.50
N THR A 186 20.16 3.69 9.13
CA THR A 186 20.30 5.07 8.63
C THR A 186 21.77 5.50 8.65
N TYR A 187 22.14 6.45 7.80
CA TYR A 187 23.52 6.95 7.71
C TYR A 187 24.07 7.40 9.08
N SER A 188 23.29 8.18 9.84
CA SER A 188 23.67 8.67 11.17
C SER A 188 23.89 7.55 12.18
N ARG A 189 23.13 6.45 12.09
CA ARG A 189 23.30 5.30 13.02
C ARG A 189 24.52 4.46 12.66
N VAL A 190 24.79 4.27 11.37
CA VAL A 190 25.99 3.57 10.85
C VAL A 190 27.28 4.31 11.23
N GLU A 191 27.21 5.60 11.56
CA GLU A 191 28.37 6.33 12.08
C GLU A 191 28.74 5.98 13.52
N VAL A 192 27.88 5.32 14.30
CA VAL A 192 28.12 5.03 15.71
C VAL A 192 28.03 3.55 16.07
N VAL A 193 27.25 2.77 15.31
CA VAL A 193 27.11 1.33 15.48
C VAL A 193 27.21 0.63 14.12
N ASP A 194 27.65 -0.62 14.12
CA ASP A 194 27.66 -1.43 12.91
C ASP A 194 26.34 -2.20 12.78
N PHE A 195 25.96 -2.47 11.53
CA PHE A 195 24.73 -3.18 11.18
C PHE A 195 25.06 -4.42 10.36
N THR A 196 24.26 -5.47 10.52
CA THR A 196 24.30 -6.59 9.58
C THR A 196 23.74 -6.20 8.22
N LEU A 197 23.88 -7.12 7.28
CA LEU A 197 23.03 -7.09 6.10
C LEU A 197 21.54 -7.10 6.52
N PRO A 198 20.71 -6.32 5.83
CA PRO A 198 19.29 -6.29 6.12
C PRO A 198 18.65 -7.64 5.81
N PHE A 199 17.73 -8.08 6.68
CA PHE A 199 17.00 -9.34 6.50
C PHE A 199 15.54 -9.11 6.07
N MET A 200 15.01 -7.88 6.19
CA MET A 200 13.66 -7.54 5.73
C MET A 200 13.64 -6.16 5.06
N HIS A 201 13.08 -6.12 3.85
CA HIS A 201 12.82 -4.89 3.12
C HIS A 201 11.40 -4.40 3.40
N LEU A 202 11.24 -3.29 4.15
CA LEU A 202 9.93 -2.64 4.30
C LEU A 202 9.89 -1.34 3.49
N GLY A 203 8.73 -1.10 2.88
CA GLY A 203 8.39 0.16 2.25
C GLY A 203 7.47 1.00 3.14
N ILE A 204 7.43 2.30 2.90
CA ILE A 204 6.46 3.19 3.54
C ILE A 204 5.11 2.97 2.85
N SER A 205 4.07 2.63 3.62
CA SER A 205 2.70 2.51 3.13
C SER A 205 1.76 3.38 3.97
N ILE A 206 0.76 3.99 3.33
CA ILE A 206 -0.27 4.75 4.03
C ILE A 206 -1.42 3.81 4.39
N LEU A 207 -1.75 3.72 5.67
CA LEU A 207 -2.94 3.02 6.15
C LEU A 207 -4.11 4.02 6.21
N LEU A 208 -5.12 3.82 5.37
CA LEU A 208 -6.37 4.57 5.41
C LEU A 208 -7.45 3.70 6.04
N ALA A 209 -8.21 4.29 6.97
CA ALA A 209 -9.39 3.64 7.49
C ALA A 209 -10.38 3.40 6.35
N ARG A 210 -10.79 2.14 6.16
CA ARG A 210 -11.84 1.82 5.18
C ARG A 210 -13.13 2.48 5.63
N THR A 211 -13.74 3.28 4.75
CA THR A 211 -15.04 3.87 5.06
C THR A 211 -16.12 2.80 4.90
N LYS A 212 -17.16 2.86 5.74
CA LYS A 212 -18.29 1.93 5.67
C LYS A 212 -19.01 2.01 4.30
N GLU A 213 -18.92 3.16 3.65
CA GLU A 213 -19.49 3.44 2.33
C GLU A 213 -18.88 2.58 1.21
N ASP A 214 -17.60 2.19 1.36
CA ASP A 214 -16.88 1.30 0.41
C ASP A 214 -17.27 -0.18 0.55
N SER A 215 -18.11 -0.53 1.53
CA SER A 215 -18.51 -1.91 1.82
C SER A 215 -19.95 -2.23 1.42
N GLU A 216 -20.80 -1.22 1.18
CA GLU A 216 -22.26 -1.43 1.01
C GLU A 216 -22.80 -1.08 -0.40
N LYS A 217 -21.99 -0.53 -1.31
CA LYS A 217 -22.42 -0.17 -2.68
C LYS A 217 -22.58 -1.34 -3.66
N SER A 218 -22.94 -2.53 -3.17
CA SER A 218 -23.33 -3.66 -4.04
C SER A 218 -24.83 -3.92 -3.94
N SER A 219 -25.64 -2.93 -4.31
CA SER A 219 -27.07 -3.18 -4.54
C SER A 219 -27.23 -3.83 -5.93
N LEU A 220 -28.03 -4.89 -6.04
CA LEU A 220 -28.31 -5.57 -7.30
C LEU A 220 -28.98 -4.66 -8.36
N PHE A 221 -29.45 -3.49 -7.93
CA PHE A 221 -30.16 -2.52 -8.75
C PHE A 221 -29.37 -1.23 -9.00
N THR A 222 -28.06 -1.23 -8.71
CA THR A 222 -27.16 -0.10 -9.05
C THR A 222 -27.24 0.26 -10.55
N PHE A 223 -27.58 -0.71 -11.41
CA PHE A 223 -27.84 -0.48 -12.83
C PHE A 223 -29.06 0.43 -13.12
N LEU A 224 -30.05 0.49 -12.23
CA LEU A 224 -31.25 1.32 -12.37
C LEU A 224 -31.08 2.72 -11.79
N GLU A 225 -30.07 2.92 -10.93
CA GLU A 225 -29.74 4.21 -10.30
C GLU A 225 -29.53 5.39 -11.27
N PRO A 226 -28.90 5.23 -12.45
CA PRO A 226 -28.75 6.36 -13.39
C PRO A 226 -30.07 6.83 -14.01
N LEU A 227 -31.16 6.06 -13.92
CA LEU A 227 -32.45 6.40 -14.51
C LEU A 227 -33.50 6.71 -13.45
N SER A 228 -33.91 7.97 -13.37
CA SER A 228 -34.90 8.41 -12.38
C SER A 228 -36.30 7.86 -12.67
N LEU A 229 -37.09 7.62 -11.61
CA LEU A 229 -38.49 7.19 -11.70
C LEU A 229 -39.38 7.99 -12.68
N PRO A 230 -39.29 9.33 -12.78
CA PRO A 230 -40.08 10.07 -13.77
C PRO A 230 -39.73 9.69 -15.21
N VAL A 231 -38.46 9.37 -15.50
CA VAL A 231 -38.06 8.94 -16.85
C VAL A 231 -38.62 7.54 -17.15
N TRP A 232 -38.62 6.64 -16.18
CA TRP A 232 -39.26 5.32 -16.31
C TRP A 232 -40.76 5.41 -16.65
N LEU A 233 -41.49 6.27 -15.94
CA LEU A 233 -42.92 6.49 -16.22
C LEU A 233 -43.13 7.11 -17.61
N SER A 234 -42.26 8.04 -18.01
CA SER A 234 -42.31 8.66 -19.34
C SER A 234 -42.03 7.64 -20.46
N LEU A 235 -41.12 6.69 -20.23
CA LEU A 235 -40.78 5.62 -21.18
C LEU A 235 -41.96 4.67 -21.41
N ILE A 236 -42.60 4.22 -20.33
CA ILE A 236 -43.79 3.36 -20.39
C ILE A 236 -44.94 4.10 -21.08
N GLY A 237 -45.15 5.38 -20.77
CA GLY A 237 -46.18 6.22 -21.39
C GLY A 237 -45.97 6.40 -22.90
N ALA A 238 -44.74 6.74 -23.32
CA ALA A 238 -44.39 6.89 -24.73
C ALA A 238 -44.56 5.57 -25.51
N TYR A 239 -44.15 4.45 -24.91
CA TYR A 239 -44.32 3.12 -25.48
C TYR A 239 -45.79 2.76 -25.76
N LEU A 240 -46.67 2.97 -24.77
CA LEU A 240 -48.11 2.71 -24.93
C LEU A 240 -48.74 3.64 -25.97
N SER A 241 -48.32 4.91 -26.02
CA SER A 241 -48.79 5.88 -27.00
C SER A 241 -48.48 5.45 -28.44
N VAL A 242 -47.25 5.05 -28.73
CA VAL A 242 -46.86 4.63 -30.09
C VAL A 242 -47.55 3.35 -30.52
N SER A 243 -47.70 2.37 -29.62
CA SER A 243 -48.47 1.15 -29.91
C SER A 243 -49.93 1.48 -30.26
N PHE A 244 -50.55 2.40 -29.53
CA PHE A 244 -51.93 2.82 -29.78
C PHE A 244 -52.07 3.57 -31.10
N THR A 245 -51.17 4.51 -31.39
CA THR A 245 -51.16 5.24 -32.67
C THR A 245 -50.95 4.29 -33.86
N MET A 246 -50.07 3.29 -33.72
CA MET A 246 -49.86 2.28 -34.75
C MET A 246 -51.10 1.41 -35.00
N TYR A 247 -51.77 0.99 -33.93
CA TYR A 247 -53.03 0.23 -34.04
C TYR A 247 -54.12 1.03 -34.77
N LEU A 248 -54.30 2.31 -34.41
CA LEU A 248 -55.30 3.17 -35.08
C LEU A 248 -54.99 3.37 -36.56
N LEU A 249 -53.73 3.70 -36.90
CA LEU A 249 -53.32 3.93 -38.29
C LEU A 249 -53.46 2.67 -39.14
N ALA A 250 -53.12 1.50 -38.58
CA ALA A 250 -53.30 0.25 -39.30
C ALA A 250 -54.77 -0.11 -39.51
N ARG A 251 -55.68 0.28 -38.62
CA ARG A 251 -57.12 0.06 -38.80
C ARG A 251 -57.73 1.01 -39.82
N PHE A 252 -57.32 2.28 -39.83
CA PHE A 252 -57.87 3.30 -40.73
C PHE A 252 -57.25 3.30 -42.13
N SER A 253 -56.03 2.79 -42.29
CA SER A 253 -55.37 2.70 -43.59
C SER A 253 -55.83 1.43 -44.34
N PRO A 254 -56.67 1.54 -45.38
CA PRO A 254 -57.08 0.38 -46.18
C PRO A 254 -55.90 -0.29 -46.89
N TYR A 255 -54.76 0.41 -47.05
CA TYR A 255 -53.54 -0.11 -47.65
C TYR A 255 -52.74 -1.08 -46.76
N GLU A 256 -53.04 -1.16 -45.46
CA GLU A 256 -52.47 -2.20 -44.58
C GLU A 256 -53.19 -3.55 -44.68
N TRP A 257 -54.41 -3.52 -45.22
CA TRP A 257 -55.22 -4.72 -45.38
C TRP A 257 -54.86 -5.39 -46.71
N TYR A 258 -54.34 -6.61 -46.64
CA TYR A 258 -53.97 -7.38 -47.83
C TYR A 258 -54.73 -8.70 -47.88
N ASP A 259 -55.06 -9.13 -49.10
CA ASP A 259 -55.65 -10.45 -49.33
C ASP A 259 -54.58 -11.54 -49.24
N ILE A 260 -54.89 -12.58 -48.47
CA ILE A 260 -54.14 -13.83 -48.46
C ILE A 260 -54.68 -14.68 -49.61
N GLU A 261 -54.41 -14.29 -50.84
CA GLU A 261 -54.70 -15.16 -51.99
C GLU A 261 -53.54 -15.10 -52.98
N LYS A 262 -52.54 -15.98 -52.75
CA LYS A 262 -51.56 -16.47 -53.74
C LYS A 262 -50.65 -17.59 -53.21
N ILE A 263 -51.17 -18.51 -52.38
CA ILE A 263 -50.42 -19.75 -52.04
C ILE A 263 -51.23 -21.04 -52.28
N ASP A 264 -52.56 -21.00 -52.42
CA ASP A 264 -53.30 -22.20 -52.85
C ASP A 264 -54.51 -21.83 -53.72
N GLU A 265 -54.55 -22.31 -54.96
CA GLU A 265 -55.60 -22.06 -55.97
C GLU A 265 -56.91 -22.82 -55.65
N ARG A 266 -57.21 -23.09 -54.38
CA ARG A 266 -58.33 -23.95 -53.96
C ARG A 266 -59.10 -23.41 -52.75
N ASP A 267 -59.62 -22.19 -52.82
CA ASP A 267 -60.93 -21.89 -52.24
C ASP A 267 -61.45 -20.50 -52.63
N HIS A 268 -62.47 -20.45 -53.50
CA HIS A 268 -63.24 -19.23 -53.76
C HIS A 268 -64.44 -19.18 -52.80
N SER A 269 -64.19 -18.84 -51.53
CA SER A 269 -65.24 -18.32 -50.66
C SER A 269 -64.70 -17.50 -49.48
N ILE A 270 -65.16 -16.24 -49.41
CA ILE A 270 -65.23 -15.34 -48.25
C ILE A 270 -63.92 -14.62 -47.83
N GLU A 271 -63.90 -13.32 -48.15
CA GLU A 271 -63.25 -12.18 -47.48
C GLU A 271 -62.25 -12.53 -46.35
N ASN A 272 -60.97 -12.71 -46.70
CA ASN A 272 -59.88 -12.90 -45.73
C ASN A 272 -58.80 -11.83 -45.88
N GLN A 273 -59.23 -10.57 -45.92
CA GLN A 273 -58.33 -9.43 -45.79
C GLN A 273 -57.76 -9.43 -44.36
N LYS A 274 -56.48 -9.79 -44.17
CA LYS A 274 -55.87 -9.86 -42.82
C LYS A 274 -54.98 -8.65 -42.57
N ASN A 275 -55.22 -7.98 -41.44
CA ASN A 275 -54.34 -6.94 -40.93
C ASN A 275 -53.31 -7.56 -39.97
N GLN A 276 -52.01 -7.35 -40.24
CA GLN A 276 -50.93 -7.86 -39.38
C GLN A 276 -50.84 -7.12 -38.03
N PHE A 277 -51.36 -5.89 -37.93
CA PHE A 277 -51.33 -5.08 -36.70
C PHE A 277 -52.60 -5.26 -35.85
N SER A 278 -52.60 -6.29 -35.01
CA SER A 278 -53.45 -6.35 -33.81
C SER A 278 -52.80 -5.56 -32.66
N VAL A 279 -53.55 -5.20 -31.61
CA VAL A 279 -53.04 -4.48 -30.42
C VAL A 279 -51.80 -5.17 -29.81
N LEU A 280 -51.80 -6.51 -29.79
CA LEU A 280 -50.69 -7.29 -29.24
C LEU A 280 -49.47 -7.28 -30.19
N ASN A 281 -49.71 -7.26 -31.50
CA ASN A 281 -48.65 -7.19 -32.52
C ASN A 281 -48.05 -5.79 -32.63
N SER A 282 -48.83 -4.72 -32.38
CA SER A 282 -48.32 -3.36 -32.31
C SER A 282 -47.48 -3.12 -31.05
N LEU A 283 -47.84 -3.74 -29.93
CA LEU A 283 -47.00 -3.79 -28.72
C LEU A 283 -45.68 -4.54 -28.97
N TRP A 284 -45.76 -5.73 -29.60
CA TRP A 284 -44.59 -6.51 -29.96
C TRP A 284 -43.63 -5.77 -30.91
N PHE A 285 -44.18 -5.08 -31.91
CA PHE A 285 -43.42 -4.21 -32.82
C PHE A 285 -42.68 -3.09 -32.07
N ALA A 286 -43.38 -2.43 -31.13
CA ALA A 286 -42.83 -1.34 -30.34
C ALA A 286 -41.72 -1.81 -29.37
N VAL A 287 -41.87 -2.98 -28.74
CA VAL A 287 -40.84 -3.62 -27.89
C VAL A 287 -39.63 -4.04 -28.72
N GLY A 288 -39.84 -4.69 -29.87
CA GLY A 288 -38.75 -5.13 -30.75
C GLY A 288 -37.90 -3.96 -31.24
N SER A 289 -38.54 -2.81 -31.51
CA SER A 289 -37.87 -1.56 -31.85
C SER A 289 -37.12 -0.94 -30.66
N LEU A 290 -37.71 -0.93 -29.46
CA LEU A 290 -37.07 -0.41 -28.25
C LEU A 290 -35.84 -1.25 -27.85
N MET A 291 -35.92 -2.58 -27.96
CA MET A 291 -34.81 -3.49 -27.65
C MET A 291 -33.81 -3.62 -28.81
N GLN A 292 -34.07 -3.00 -29.97
CA GLN A 292 -33.27 -3.12 -31.19
C GLN A 292 -33.12 -4.57 -31.69
N GLN A 293 -34.08 -5.43 -31.33
CA GLN A 293 -34.12 -6.85 -31.69
C GLN A 293 -34.86 -7.09 -33.02
N GLY A 294 -35.44 -6.04 -33.60
CA GLY A 294 -36.29 -6.15 -34.79
C GLY A 294 -37.64 -6.81 -34.45
N SER A 295 -38.55 -6.81 -35.40
CA SER A 295 -39.86 -7.46 -35.26
C SER A 295 -40.26 -8.11 -36.58
N ASP A 296 -40.91 -9.27 -36.50
CA ASP A 296 -41.45 -9.99 -37.66
C ASP A 296 -42.68 -9.30 -38.29
N VAL A 297 -43.19 -8.25 -37.63
CA VAL A 297 -44.30 -7.43 -38.11
C VAL A 297 -43.74 -6.24 -38.90
N ILE A 298 -44.09 -6.12 -40.18
CA ILE A 298 -43.54 -5.10 -41.08
C ILE A 298 -44.66 -4.15 -41.53
N PRO A 299 -44.53 -2.83 -41.32
CA PRO A 299 -45.50 -1.85 -41.81
C PRO A 299 -45.50 -1.76 -43.35
N ARG A 300 -46.69 -1.88 -43.96
CA ARG A 300 -46.85 -1.86 -45.43
C ARG A 300 -47.26 -0.49 -45.95
N ALA A 301 -48.16 0.20 -45.26
CA ALA A 301 -48.66 1.51 -45.67
C ALA A 301 -47.63 2.62 -45.42
N ALA A 302 -47.72 3.71 -46.19
CA ALA A 302 -46.81 4.84 -46.05
C ALA A 302 -46.94 5.51 -44.66
N ALA A 303 -48.17 5.65 -44.14
CA ALA A 303 -48.43 6.30 -42.85
C ALA A 303 -47.83 5.53 -41.66
N THR A 304 -47.95 4.20 -41.64
CA THR A 304 -47.37 3.34 -40.60
C THR A 304 -45.85 3.30 -40.70
N ARG A 305 -45.27 3.27 -41.91
CA ARG A 305 -43.82 3.37 -42.10
C ARG A 305 -43.22 4.66 -41.56
N VAL A 306 -43.89 5.80 -41.74
CA VAL A 306 -43.41 7.08 -41.18
C VAL A 306 -43.38 7.04 -39.65
N VAL A 307 -44.44 6.54 -39.01
CA VAL A 307 -44.48 6.40 -37.54
C VAL A 307 -43.43 5.41 -37.04
N ALA A 308 -43.20 4.30 -37.76
CA ALA A 308 -42.17 3.32 -37.43
C ALA A 308 -40.78 3.95 -37.48
N VAL A 309 -40.45 4.70 -38.54
CA VAL A 309 -39.16 5.38 -38.68
C VAL A 309 -38.94 6.40 -37.56
N ILE A 310 -39.95 7.22 -37.25
CA ILE A 310 -39.86 8.23 -36.17
C ILE A 310 -39.61 7.55 -34.82
N TRP A 311 -40.32 6.46 -34.52
CA TRP A 311 -40.13 5.69 -33.29
C TRP A 311 -38.74 5.06 -33.22
N SER A 312 -38.29 4.39 -34.28
CA SER A 312 -36.97 3.74 -34.33
C SER A 312 -35.82 4.75 -34.17
N VAL A 313 -35.93 5.94 -34.76
CA VAL A 313 -34.94 7.01 -34.58
C VAL A 313 -34.91 7.49 -33.13
N ASN A 314 -36.06 7.72 -32.49
CA ASN A 314 -36.11 8.13 -31.09
C ASN A 314 -35.57 7.05 -30.14
N CYS A 315 -35.85 5.76 -30.38
CA CYS A 315 -35.27 4.66 -29.62
C CYS A 315 -33.74 4.59 -29.78
N CYS A 316 -33.24 4.83 -30.99
CA CYS A 316 -31.80 4.89 -31.25
C CYS A 316 -31.14 6.07 -30.50
N VAL A 317 -31.77 7.25 -30.50
CA VAL A 317 -31.30 8.43 -29.76
C VAL A 317 -31.28 8.20 -28.25
N SER A 318 -32.30 7.53 -27.70
CA SER A 318 -32.38 7.25 -26.25
C SER A 318 -31.32 6.28 -25.72
N LYS A 319 -30.60 5.59 -26.61
CA LYS A 319 -29.56 4.60 -26.29
C LYS A 319 -28.16 5.02 -26.73
N LEU A 320 -28.00 6.20 -27.34
CA LEU A 320 -26.68 6.76 -27.60
C LEU A 320 -26.07 7.23 -26.26
N PRO A 321 -24.80 6.90 -26.00
CA PRO A 321 -24.13 7.21 -24.74
C PRO A 321 -23.95 8.71 -24.49
#